data_AF-A0A9D8IAX4-F1
#
_entry.id   AF-A0A9D8IAX4-F1
#
_cell.length_a   1.000
_cell.length_b   1.000
_cell.length_c   1.000
_cell.angle_alpha   90.00
_cell.angle_beta   90.00
_cell.angle_gamma   90.00
#
_symmetry.space_group_name_H-M   'P 1'
#
loop_
_entity.id
_entity.type
_entity.pdbx_description
1 polymer ?
#
loop_
_entity_poly.entity_id
_entity_poly.type
_entity_poly.pdbx_seq_one_letter_code
_entity_poly.pdbx_strand_id
1 'polypeptide(L)'
;MFSDNRTGATIARLTSAARRISPAATGARGWIRVELLERKGRALDGCSLDECAIICGHLRASVRGVAGQGARAGRAVVEPVSAFKRLVICHSPRVTLSIVVPAFNEEKLIAATLDRIHAAREAFTRLGWESEIIVCDNNSNDRTPELARAAGAKVVFEPVNQIARARNSGARAATGDWLIFVDADSHPSVELFGEVANVIRAGRAIAGGCLIQFDGQNREANFWIGIWNIVSRLTRYAAGSFIFCEAAGFREIGGFNEKLFATEELDLSRRLKKLARQRNRKMVIITRHRLITSVRKIMLYSRFEHIRFITRTIVSGGRVLRNRDDCPVWYDGRR
;
A
#
# COMPACT_ATOMS: atom_id res chain seq x y z
N MET A 1 29.16 20.42 -12.00
CA MET A 1 29.29 20.68 -13.46
C MET A 1 29.12 19.34 -14.16
N PHE A 2 27.86 18.96 -14.43
CA PHE A 2 27.39 17.93 -15.35
C PHE A 2 25.87 18.17 -15.39
N SER A 3 25.47 19.23 -16.11
CA SER A 3 24.06 19.41 -16.44
C SER A 3 23.76 18.45 -17.58
N ASP A 4 22.90 17.47 -17.33
CA ASP A 4 22.42 16.56 -18.34
C ASP A 4 21.82 17.37 -19.50
N ASN A 5 22.39 17.22 -20.70
CA ASN A 5 22.00 17.94 -21.92
C ASN A 5 20.51 17.73 -22.28
N ARG A 6 19.87 16.70 -21.72
CA ARG A 6 18.45 16.40 -21.93
C ARG A 6 17.53 17.36 -21.17
N THR A 7 17.91 17.78 -19.97
CA THR A 7 17.09 18.68 -19.14
C THR A 7 16.98 20.08 -19.76
N GLY A 8 18.06 20.56 -20.40
CA GLY A 8 18.06 21.83 -21.13
C GLY A 8 17.13 21.83 -22.34
N ALA A 9 17.08 20.72 -23.08
CA ALA A 9 16.21 20.55 -24.24
C ALA A 9 14.71 20.50 -23.87
N THR A 10 14.37 19.83 -22.75
CA THR A 10 12.99 19.74 -22.24
C THR A 10 12.47 21.10 -21.76
N ILE A 11 13.30 21.88 -21.06
CA ILE A 11 12.96 23.25 -20.62
C ILE A 11 12.72 24.17 -21.82
N ALA A 12 13.56 24.10 -22.85
CA ALA A 12 13.39 24.89 -24.08
C ALA A 12 12.08 24.57 -24.80
N ARG A 13 11.70 23.28 -24.88
CA ARG A 13 10.45 22.82 -25.51
C ARG A 13 9.20 23.27 -24.75
N LEU A 14 9.18 23.16 -23.42
CA LEU A 14 8.05 23.61 -22.59
C LEU A 14 7.87 25.13 -22.65
N THR A 15 8.97 25.88 -22.66
CA THR A 15 8.96 27.35 -22.80
C THR A 15 8.42 27.77 -24.18
N SER A 16 8.72 27.00 -25.23
CA SER A 16 8.19 27.26 -26.58
C SER A 16 6.68 26.96 -26.70
N ALA A 17 6.17 25.98 -25.95
CA ALA A 17 4.75 25.63 -25.92
C ALA A 17 3.91 26.67 -25.18
N ALA A 18 4.42 27.20 -24.05
CA ALA A 18 3.78 28.26 -23.28
C ALA A 18 3.64 29.58 -24.07
N ARG A 19 4.56 29.88 -25.00
CA ARG A 19 4.51 31.06 -25.87
C ARG A 19 3.41 31.02 -26.94
N ARG A 20 2.74 29.88 -27.18
CA ARG A 20 1.68 29.74 -28.19
C ARG A 20 0.26 29.96 -27.65
N ILE A 21 0.10 30.24 -26.36
CA ILE A 21 -1.21 30.57 -25.78
C ILE A 21 -1.49 32.05 -26.05
N SER A 22 -2.37 32.32 -27.02
CA SER A 22 -2.85 33.67 -27.32
C SER A 22 -3.81 34.15 -26.23
N PRO A 23 -3.72 35.41 -25.75
CA PRO A 23 -4.66 35.97 -24.79
C PRO A 23 -5.96 36.36 -25.51
N ALA A 24 -6.77 35.36 -25.85
CA ALA A 24 -8.14 35.59 -26.31
C ALA A 24 -9.11 35.27 -25.17
N ALA A 25 -9.82 36.31 -24.74
CA ALA A 25 -10.96 36.31 -23.81
C ALA A 25 -10.66 36.00 -22.35
N THR A 26 -10.47 37.04 -21.54
CA THR A 26 -11.29 37.30 -20.34
C THR A 26 -10.90 38.64 -19.73
N GLY A 27 -11.75 39.65 -19.92
CA GLY A 27 -11.74 40.86 -19.09
C GLY A 27 -12.38 40.53 -17.75
N ALA A 28 -11.58 40.56 -16.68
CA ALA A 28 -11.91 40.57 -15.25
C ALA A 28 -10.79 39.81 -14.51
N ARG A 29 -10.42 40.27 -13.31
CA ARG A 29 -9.39 39.65 -12.45
C ARG A 29 -9.59 38.13 -12.37
N GLY A 30 -8.78 37.36 -13.08
CA GLY A 30 -8.97 35.93 -13.28
C GLY A 30 -7.67 35.15 -13.05
N TRP A 31 -7.79 34.01 -12.39
CA TRP A 31 -6.72 33.04 -12.19
C TRP A 31 -6.46 32.30 -13.51
N ILE A 32 -5.21 32.24 -13.97
CA ILE A 32 -4.85 31.44 -15.13
C ILE A 32 -4.55 30.02 -14.64
N ARG A 33 -5.52 29.10 -14.82
CA ARG A 33 -5.27 27.68 -14.70
C ARG A 33 -4.57 27.22 -15.98
N VAL A 34 -3.28 26.92 -15.91
CA VAL A 34 -2.57 26.29 -17.02
C VAL A 34 -2.95 24.81 -17.03
N GLU A 35 -4.06 24.49 -17.68
CA GLU A 35 -4.33 23.14 -18.14
C GLU A 35 -3.40 22.86 -19.31
N LEU A 36 -2.36 22.04 -19.06
CA LEU A 36 -1.63 21.40 -20.14
C LEU A 36 -2.62 20.45 -20.84
N LEU A 37 -3.09 20.91 -22.00
CA LEU A 37 -3.92 20.16 -22.94
C LEU A 37 -3.30 18.80 -23.24
N GLU A 38 -3.80 17.77 -22.56
CA GLU A 38 -3.88 16.43 -23.11
C GLU A 38 -4.64 16.51 -24.43
N ARG A 39 -3.94 16.54 -25.55
CA ARG A 39 -4.57 16.33 -26.84
C ARG A 39 -3.83 15.21 -27.59
N LYS A 40 -4.42 14.02 -27.48
CA LYS A 40 -4.18 12.81 -28.27
C LYS A 40 -2.78 12.16 -28.12
N GLY A 41 -2.62 11.38 -27.05
CA GLY A 41 -2.02 10.04 -27.10
C GLY A 41 -0.77 9.82 -27.97
N ARG A 42 0.22 10.73 -27.91
CA ARG A 42 1.58 10.47 -28.38
C ARG A 42 2.55 11.05 -27.36
N ALA A 43 3.42 10.20 -26.82
CA ALA A 43 4.60 10.66 -26.10
C ALA A 43 5.42 11.57 -27.03
N LEU A 44 6.03 12.61 -26.48
CA LEU A 44 7.12 13.29 -27.19
C LEU A 44 8.24 12.26 -27.35
N ASP A 45 8.68 12.02 -28.59
CA ASP A 45 9.77 11.07 -28.87
C ASP A 45 10.96 11.35 -27.95
N GLY A 46 11.27 10.38 -27.08
CA GLY A 46 12.42 10.39 -26.19
C GLY A 46 12.18 10.75 -24.71
N CYS A 47 10.96 11.00 -24.24
CA CYS A 47 10.65 11.20 -22.80
C CYS A 47 9.83 10.04 -22.23
N SER A 48 10.31 9.38 -21.17
CA SER A 48 9.49 8.49 -20.35
C SER A 48 8.49 9.33 -19.54
N LEU A 49 7.30 8.76 -19.28
CA LEU A 49 6.20 9.40 -18.54
C LEU A 49 6.59 9.92 -17.14
N ASP A 50 7.71 9.44 -16.59
CA ASP A 50 8.26 9.84 -15.29
C ASP A 50 8.75 11.30 -15.25
N GLU A 51 9.09 11.91 -16.39
CA GLU A 51 9.60 13.29 -16.45
C GLU A 51 8.51 14.37 -16.45
N CYS A 52 7.24 13.99 -16.67
CA CYS A 52 6.14 14.94 -16.89
C CYS A 52 5.42 15.41 -15.60
N ALA A 53 5.96 15.12 -14.41
CA ALA A 53 5.28 15.43 -13.15
C ALA A 53 5.35 16.93 -12.75
N ILE A 54 4.23 17.61 -12.96
CA ILE A 54 3.60 18.65 -12.11
C ILE A 54 4.44 19.90 -11.80
N ILE A 55 4.25 20.93 -12.62
CA ILE A 55 4.64 22.32 -12.36
C ILE A 55 3.55 22.98 -11.52
N CYS A 56 3.75 23.18 -10.22
CA CYS A 56 2.88 24.02 -9.39
C CYS A 56 3.65 25.24 -8.90
N GLY A 57 3.71 26.29 -9.74
CA GLY A 57 4.24 27.60 -9.36
C GLY A 57 3.10 28.60 -9.20
N HIS A 58 2.92 29.15 -8.00
CA HIS A 58 1.97 30.23 -7.74
C HIS A 58 2.44 31.51 -8.45
N LEU A 59 1.68 32.01 -9.43
CA LEU A 59 1.94 33.29 -10.09
C LEU A 59 0.97 34.36 -9.57
N ARG A 60 1.49 35.36 -8.84
CA ARG A 60 0.84 36.67 -8.67
C ARG A 60 1.36 37.60 -9.77
N ALA A 61 0.52 37.95 -10.73
CA ALA A 61 0.80 39.06 -11.63
C ALA A 61 0.21 40.36 -11.02
N SER A 62 1.07 41.33 -10.69
CA SER A 62 0.64 42.68 -10.36
C SER A 62 0.73 43.52 -11.63
N VAL A 63 -0.42 43.96 -12.15
CA VAL A 63 -0.48 44.95 -13.22
C VAL A 63 -0.55 46.33 -12.56
N ARG A 64 0.52 47.11 -12.61
CA ARG A 64 0.48 48.56 -12.29
C ARG A 64 -0.08 49.29 -13.50
N GLY A 65 -1.33 49.72 -13.42
CA GLY A 65 -1.90 50.65 -14.41
C GLY A 65 -1.39 52.06 -14.16
N VAL A 66 -0.72 52.66 -15.14
CA VAL A 66 -0.47 54.10 -15.17
C VAL A 66 -1.75 54.75 -15.72
N ALA A 67 -2.38 55.60 -14.92
CA ALA A 67 -3.50 56.43 -15.35
C ALA A 67 -2.96 57.61 -16.18
N GLY A 68 -3.43 57.74 -17.41
CA GLY A 68 -3.12 58.87 -18.29
C GLY A 68 -4.00 58.83 -19.54
N GLN A 69 -4.78 59.88 -19.74
CA GLN A 69 -5.76 60.04 -20.81
C GLN A 69 -5.08 60.20 -22.18
N GLY A 70 -5.65 59.57 -23.21
CA GLY A 70 -5.45 59.95 -24.61
C GLY A 70 -4.46 59.09 -25.43
N ALA A 71 -4.94 58.70 -26.62
CA ALA A 71 -4.20 58.32 -27.83
C ALA A 71 -3.63 56.88 -28.01
N ARG A 72 -4.23 56.21 -29.00
CA ARG A 72 -3.72 55.20 -29.94
C ARG A 72 -3.37 53.79 -29.42
N ALA A 73 -3.78 52.81 -30.21
CA ALA A 73 -3.47 51.39 -30.06
C ALA A 73 -1.95 51.15 -30.05
N GLY A 74 -1.35 51.12 -28.86
CA GLY A 74 0.02 50.68 -28.65
C GLY A 74 0.08 49.16 -28.61
N ARG A 75 1.03 48.58 -29.34
CA ARG A 75 1.47 47.18 -29.16
C ARG A 75 1.76 46.96 -27.68
N ALA A 76 1.07 46.01 -27.04
CA ALA A 76 1.47 45.51 -25.74
C ALA A 76 2.84 44.84 -25.92
N VAL A 77 3.90 45.50 -25.46
CA VAL A 77 5.21 44.89 -25.30
C VAL A 77 5.08 43.94 -24.12
N VAL A 78 4.90 42.66 -24.42
CA VAL A 78 5.01 41.59 -23.42
C VAL A 78 6.49 41.41 -23.17
N GLU A 79 7.01 42.00 -22.09
CA GLU A 79 8.39 41.71 -21.68
C GLU A 79 8.52 40.21 -21.35
N PRO A 80 9.59 39.53 -21.80
CA PRO A 80 9.81 38.15 -21.45
C PRO A 80 9.98 38.05 -19.94
N VAL A 81 9.09 37.30 -19.28
CA VAL A 81 9.21 36.96 -17.86
C VAL A 81 10.53 36.20 -17.68
N SER A 82 11.59 36.91 -17.32
CA SER A 82 12.97 36.43 -17.21
C SER A 82 13.23 35.64 -15.92
N ALA A 83 12.23 34.95 -15.39
CA ALA A 83 12.32 34.35 -14.05
C ALA A 83 11.75 32.93 -13.96
N PHE A 84 12.29 31.97 -14.73
CA PHE A 84 12.31 30.58 -14.29
C PHE A 84 13.53 30.38 -13.38
N LYS A 85 13.45 30.85 -12.12
CA LYS A 85 14.60 30.85 -11.20
C LYS A 85 14.90 29.49 -10.54
N ARG A 86 14.03 28.48 -10.66
CA ARG A 86 14.33 27.09 -10.26
C ARG A 86 13.22 26.15 -10.71
N LEU A 87 13.54 25.19 -11.58
CA LEU A 87 12.77 23.96 -11.70
C LEU A 87 13.14 23.10 -10.49
N VAL A 88 12.24 22.99 -9.51
CA VAL A 88 12.41 22.02 -8.43
C VAL A 88 11.89 20.70 -8.97
N ILE A 89 12.80 19.81 -9.36
CA ILE A 89 12.45 18.41 -9.59
C ILE A 89 12.19 17.83 -8.19
N CYS A 90 10.93 17.84 -7.78
CA CYS A 90 10.51 17.13 -6.57
C CYS A 90 10.64 15.63 -6.84
N HIS A 91 11.80 15.06 -6.50
CA HIS A 91 11.89 13.61 -6.35
C HIS A 91 10.88 13.23 -5.27
N SER A 92 9.79 12.56 -5.67
CA SER A 92 8.98 11.85 -4.70
C SER A 92 9.90 10.86 -3.99
N PRO A 93 9.91 10.80 -2.65
CA PRO A 93 10.78 9.88 -1.94
C PRO A 93 10.54 8.47 -2.47
N ARG A 94 11.61 7.76 -2.83
CA ARG A 94 11.54 6.36 -3.26
C ARG A 94 11.06 5.56 -2.06
N VAL A 95 9.84 5.05 -2.11
CA VAL A 95 9.27 4.18 -1.07
C VAL A 95 9.72 2.76 -1.35
N THR A 96 10.16 2.06 -0.31
CA THR A 96 10.50 0.63 -0.37
C THR A 96 9.50 -0.19 0.43
N LEU A 97 9.14 -1.38 -0.07
CA LEU A 97 8.15 -2.27 0.57
C LEU A 97 8.67 -3.69 0.71
N SER A 98 8.42 -4.32 1.86
CA SER A 98 8.65 -5.76 2.03
C SER A 98 7.33 -6.47 2.24
N ILE A 99 7.01 -7.40 1.34
CA ILE A 99 5.82 -8.23 1.41
C ILE A 99 6.20 -9.52 2.12
N VAL A 100 5.67 -9.72 3.33
CA VAL A 100 5.98 -10.83 4.22
C VAL A 100 4.84 -11.85 4.18
N VAL A 101 5.16 -13.08 3.80
CA VAL A 101 4.22 -14.19 3.66
C VAL A 101 4.58 -15.29 4.67
N PRO A 102 3.89 -15.42 5.81
CA PRO A 102 4.07 -16.57 6.68
C PRO A 102 3.46 -17.82 6.02
N ALA A 103 4.23 -18.91 5.96
CA ALA A 103 3.81 -20.16 5.34
C ALA A 103 4.16 -21.35 6.24
N PHE A 104 3.27 -22.32 6.34
CA PHE A 104 3.54 -23.62 6.97
C PHE A 104 2.72 -24.66 6.24
N ASN A 105 3.35 -25.63 5.59
CA ASN A 105 2.66 -26.68 4.83
C ASN A 105 1.61 -26.13 3.83
N GLU A 106 2.06 -25.27 2.92
CA GLU A 106 1.25 -24.61 1.89
C GLU A 106 1.72 -24.95 0.47
N GLU A 107 2.36 -26.11 0.23
CA GLU A 107 2.90 -26.49 -1.09
C GLU A 107 1.86 -26.42 -2.22
N LYS A 108 0.58 -26.64 -1.90
CA LYS A 108 -0.54 -26.62 -2.84
C LYS A 108 -0.95 -25.23 -3.29
N LEU A 109 -0.64 -24.19 -2.50
CA LEU A 109 -1.17 -22.83 -2.69
C LEU A 109 -0.08 -21.78 -2.84
N ILE A 110 1.11 -22.00 -2.26
CA ILE A 110 2.15 -20.97 -2.15
C ILE A 110 2.59 -20.42 -3.51
N ALA A 111 2.73 -21.27 -4.53
CA ALA A 111 3.11 -20.84 -5.87
C ALA A 111 2.07 -19.88 -6.48
N ALA A 112 0.79 -20.27 -6.46
CA ALA A 112 -0.30 -19.45 -6.98
C ALA A 112 -0.45 -18.12 -6.20
N THR A 113 -0.29 -18.15 -4.87
CA THR A 113 -0.28 -16.95 -4.04
C THR A 113 0.87 -16.01 -4.43
N LEU A 114 2.07 -16.53 -4.62
CA LEU A 114 3.23 -15.73 -5.02
C LEU A 114 3.07 -15.13 -6.42
N ASP A 115 2.48 -15.86 -7.38
CA ASP A 115 2.14 -15.32 -8.69
C ASP A 115 1.19 -14.12 -8.60
N ARG A 116 0.17 -14.20 -7.72
CA ARG A 116 -0.75 -13.09 -7.46
C ARG A 116 -0.06 -11.90 -6.83
N ILE A 117 0.84 -12.13 -5.88
CA ILE A 117 1.63 -11.08 -5.25
C ILE A 117 2.54 -10.41 -6.28
N HIS A 118 3.22 -11.17 -7.15
CA HIS A 118 4.05 -10.63 -8.23
C HIS A 118 3.26 -9.75 -9.18
N ALA A 119 2.08 -10.21 -9.62
CA ALA A 119 1.19 -9.40 -10.44
C ALA A 119 0.76 -8.12 -9.71
N ALA A 120 0.34 -8.22 -8.44
CA ALA A 120 -0.13 -7.07 -7.67
C ALA A 120 0.96 -6.01 -7.45
N ARG A 121 2.24 -6.40 -7.35
CA ARG A 121 3.40 -5.49 -7.21
C ARG A 121 3.60 -4.54 -8.38
N GLU A 122 3.00 -4.81 -9.55
CA GLU A 122 2.98 -3.87 -10.68
C GLU A 122 2.44 -2.49 -10.26
N ALA A 123 1.51 -2.45 -9.30
CA ALA A 123 0.99 -1.20 -8.74
C ALA A 123 2.08 -0.33 -8.06
N PHE A 124 3.11 -0.95 -7.50
CA PHE A 124 4.26 -0.27 -6.90
C PHE A 124 5.31 0.09 -7.96
N THR A 125 5.61 -0.84 -8.87
CA THR A 125 6.57 -0.61 -9.96
C THR A 125 6.17 0.57 -10.84
N ARG A 126 4.87 0.74 -11.15
CA ARG A 126 4.35 1.90 -11.90
C ARG A 126 4.54 3.25 -11.20
N LEU A 127 4.87 3.25 -9.92
CA LEU A 127 5.18 4.45 -9.13
C LEU A 127 6.69 4.64 -8.93
N GLY A 128 7.53 3.78 -9.53
CA GLY A 128 8.97 3.76 -9.31
C GLY A 128 9.34 3.31 -7.89
N TRP A 129 8.48 2.53 -7.23
CA TRP A 129 8.73 2.00 -5.89
C TRP A 129 9.32 0.61 -5.97
N GLU A 130 10.27 0.33 -5.08
CA GLU A 130 10.91 -0.97 -4.97
C GLU A 130 10.15 -1.85 -3.99
N SER A 131 10.07 -3.13 -4.28
CA SER A 131 9.48 -4.09 -3.35
C SER A 131 10.24 -5.41 -3.35
N GLU A 132 10.22 -6.11 -2.22
CA GLU A 132 10.73 -7.49 -2.10
C GLU A 132 9.64 -8.42 -1.56
N ILE A 133 9.76 -9.72 -1.81
CA ILE A 133 8.88 -10.75 -1.25
C ILE A 133 9.70 -11.65 -0.35
N ILE A 134 9.25 -11.79 0.89
CA ILE A 134 9.86 -12.62 1.92
C ILE A 134 8.84 -13.66 2.35
N VAL A 135 9.12 -14.92 2.09
CA VAL A 135 8.34 -16.04 2.63
C VAL A 135 9.01 -16.52 3.91
N CYS A 136 8.28 -16.48 5.03
CA CYS A 136 8.75 -17.11 6.25
C CYS A 136 8.19 -18.53 6.32
N ASP A 137 9.04 -19.51 6.06
CA ASP A 137 8.75 -20.92 6.27
C ASP A 137 8.74 -21.22 7.78
N ASN A 138 7.55 -21.51 8.30
CA ASN A 138 7.29 -21.70 9.71
C ASN A 138 7.32 -23.18 10.12
N ASN A 139 8.44 -23.80 9.79
CA ASN A 139 8.77 -25.20 10.07
C ASN A 139 7.99 -26.21 9.21
N SER A 140 7.83 -25.95 7.90
CA SER A 140 7.13 -26.87 7.00
C SER A 140 7.85 -28.20 6.86
N ASN A 141 7.10 -29.25 6.55
CA ASN A 141 7.62 -30.59 6.22
C ASN A 141 7.27 -31.04 4.79
N ASP A 142 6.77 -30.11 3.98
CA ASP A 142 6.40 -30.30 2.58
C ASP A 142 7.28 -29.43 1.68
N ARG A 143 6.94 -29.31 0.39
CA ARG A 143 7.74 -28.55 -0.59
C ARG A 143 7.54 -27.04 -0.57
N THR A 144 6.92 -26.49 0.48
CA THR A 144 6.64 -25.05 0.60
C THR A 144 7.87 -24.16 0.39
N PRO A 145 9.00 -24.36 1.10
CA PRO A 145 10.15 -23.46 0.96
C PRO A 145 10.83 -23.59 -0.41
N GLU A 146 10.85 -24.77 -1.03
CA GLU A 146 11.38 -24.99 -2.39
C GLU A 146 10.57 -24.22 -3.42
N LEU A 147 9.24 -24.35 -3.36
CA LEU A 147 8.32 -23.66 -4.28
C LEU A 147 8.38 -22.15 -4.10
N ALA A 148 8.52 -21.67 -2.87
CA ALA A 148 8.69 -20.25 -2.59
C ALA A 148 9.99 -19.67 -3.20
N ARG A 149 11.12 -20.39 -3.08
CA ARG A 149 12.39 -20.00 -3.72
C ARG A 149 12.28 -20.01 -5.25
N ALA A 150 11.65 -21.05 -5.81
CA ALA A 150 11.45 -21.18 -7.25
C ALA A 150 10.60 -20.03 -7.82
N ALA A 151 9.64 -19.52 -7.04
CA ALA A 151 8.85 -18.34 -7.38
C ALA A 151 9.57 -17.01 -7.10
N GLY A 152 10.88 -17.01 -6.80
CA GLY A 152 11.69 -15.79 -6.65
C GLY A 152 11.50 -15.06 -5.31
N ALA A 153 10.93 -15.70 -4.29
CA ALA A 153 10.86 -15.13 -2.94
C ALA A 153 12.15 -15.41 -2.14
N LYS A 154 12.51 -14.46 -1.27
CA LYS A 154 13.50 -14.69 -0.22
C LYS A 154 12.86 -15.56 0.86
N VAL A 155 13.44 -16.73 1.13
CA VAL A 155 12.91 -17.64 2.17
C VAL A 155 13.68 -17.49 3.48
N VAL A 156 12.93 -17.30 4.57
CA VAL A 156 13.43 -17.22 5.95
C VAL A 156 12.82 -18.35 6.75
N PHE A 157 13.61 -19.04 7.56
CA PHE A 157 13.13 -20.16 8.37
C PHE A 157 12.80 -19.72 9.80
N GLU A 158 11.65 -20.15 10.33
CA GLU A 158 11.26 -20.04 11.74
C GLU A 158 11.00 -21.44 12.31
N PRO A 159 11.84 -21.96 13.22
CA PRO A 159 11.74 -23.32 13.72
C PRO A 159 10.51 -23.57 14.61
N VAL A 160 9.97 -22.54 15.25
CA VAL A 160 8.82 -22.68 16.16
C VAL A 160 7.54 -22.38 15.39
N ASN A 161 6.74 -23.42 15.13
CA ASN A 161 5.44 -23.29 14.46
C ASN A 161 4.48 -22.41 15.29
N GLN A 162 4.42 -21.12 14.93
CA GLN A 162 3.66 -20.07 15.58
C GLN A 162 3.61 -18.86 14.65
N ILE A 163 2.39 -18.47 14.26
CA ILE A 163 2.14 -17.44 13.25
C ILE A 163 2.77 -16.08 13.59
N ALA A 164 2.71 -15.68 14.87
CA ALA A 164 3.32 -14.43 15.35
C ALA A 164 4.84 -14.41 15.14
N ARG A 165 5.51 -15.53 15.42
CA ARG A 165 6.96 -15.69 15.23
C ARG A 165 7.32 -15.68 13.76
N ALA A 166 6.56 -16.37 12.91
CA ALA A 166 6.78 -16.37 11.46
C ALA A 166 6.71 -14.96 10.88
N ARG A 167 5.66 -14.19 11.22
CA ARG A 167 5.52 -12.81 10.78
C ARG A 167 6.64 -11.92 11.31
N ASN A 168 7.05 -12.09 12.57
CA ASN A 168 8.19 -11.35 13.13
C ASN A 168 9.52 -11.72 12.47
N SER A 169 9.78 -13.00 12.19
CA SER A 169 10.99 -13.49 11.50
C SER A 169 11.08 -12.93 10.09
N GLY A 170 9.98 -12.94 9.33
CA GLY A 170 9.93 -12.28 8.03
C GLY A 170 10.15 -10.76 8.12
N ALA A 171 9.51 -10.09 9.09
CA ALA A 171 9.70 -8.65 9.31
C ALA A 171 11.11 -8.26 9.77
N ARG A 172 11.85 -9.14 10.46
CA ARG A 172 13.26 -8.92 10.81
C ARG A 172 14.18 -8.98 9.58
N ALA A 173 13.83 -9.80 8.59
CA ALA A 173 14.59 -9.93 7.35
C ALA A 173 14.22 -8.88 6.28
N ALA A 174 13.18 -8.07 6.55
CA ALA A 174 12.65 -7.04 5.67
C ALA A 174 13.50 -5.78 5.67
N THR A 175 13.70 -5.21 4.48
CA THR A 175 14.48 -3.98 4.25
C THR A 175 13.61 -2.77 3.90
N GLY A 176 12.33 -2.99 3.61
CA GLY A 176 11.38 -1.96 3.21
C GLY A 176 10.99 -0.99 4.33
N ASP A 177 10.68 0.25 3.94
CA ASP A 177 10.08 1.27 4.81
C ASP A 177 8.67 0.89 5.26
N TRP A 178 7.98 0.10 4.44
CA TRP A 178 6.66 -0.46 4.70
C TRP A 178 6.67 -1.98 4.67
N LEU A 179 5.93 -2.57 5.59
CA LEU A 179 5.67 -4.00 5.66
C LEU A 179 4.25 -4.27 5.17
N ILE A 180 4.08 -5.30 4.36
CA ILE A 180 2.77 -5.84 3.96
C ILE A 180 2.75 -7.33 4.31
N PHE A 181 1.94 -7.73 5.27
CA PHE A 181 1.70 -9.12 5.62
C PHE A 181 0.55 -9.66 4.79
N VAL A 182 0.79 -10.78 4.08
CA VAL A 182 -0.20 -11.48 3.25
C VAL A 182 -0.12 -12.96 3.58
N ASP A 183 -1.24 -13.61 3.92
CA ASP A 183 -1.23 -15.05 4.19
C ASP A 183 -0.94 -15.86 2.91
N ALA A 184 -0.32 -17.04 3.08
CA ALA A 184 0.14 -17.92 1.99
C ALA A 184 -0.97 -18.53 1.11
N ASP A 185 -2.25 -18.28 1.43
CA ASP A 185 -3.44 -18.72 0.73
C ASP A 185 -4.36 -17.53 0.33
N SER A 186 -3.76 -16.36 0.11
CA SER A 186 -4.46 -15.10 -0.18
C SER A 186 -4.00 -14.46 -1.48
N HIS A 187 -4.94 -13.88 -2.22
CA HIS A 187 -4.75 -13.36 -3.58
C HIS A 187 -5.00 -11.85 -3.61
N PRO A 188 -3.97 -11.01 -3.37
CA PRO A 188 -4.10 -9.57 -3.56
C PRO A 188 -4.25 -9.22 -5.04
N SER A 189 -5.06 -8.21 -5.33
CA SER A 189 -5.20 -7.67 -6.68
C SER A 189 -4.29 -6.44 -6.90
N VAL A 190 -4.03 -6.11 -8.17
CA VAL A 190 -3.29 -4.91 -8.56
C VAL A 190 -3.96 -3.65 -8.00
N GLU A 191 -5.29 -3.61 -7.99
CA GLU A 191 -6.07 -2.49 -7.47
C GLU A 191 -5.97 -2.37 -5.95
N LEU A 192 -5.95 -3.49 -5.21
CA LEU A 192 -5.74 -3.49 -3.77
C LEU A 192 -4.36 -2.91 -3.42
N PHE A 193 -3.29 -3.35 -4.10
CA PHE A 193 -1.96 -2.79 -3.88
C PHE A 193 -1.87 -1.32 -4.33
N GLY A 194 -2.59 -0.94 -5.39
CA GLY A 194 -2.76 0.46 -5.80
C GLY A 194 -3.41 1.33 -4.71
N GLU A 195 -4.39 0.80 -3.98
CA GLU A 195 -4.97 1.49 -2.82
C GLU A 195 -4.01 1.60 -1.65
N VAL A 196 -3.22 0.56 -1.36
CA VAL A 196 -2.13 0.63 -0.37
C VAL A 196 -1.16 1.75 -0.75
N ALA A 197 -0.74 1.82 -2.00
CA ALA A 197 0.15 2.87 -2.49
C ALA A 197 -0.45 4.27 -2.33
N ASN A 198 -1.75 4.43 -2.63
CA ASN A 198 -2.45 5.69 -2.40
C ASN A 198 -2.51 6.08 -0.92
N VAL A 199 -2.72 5.12 -0.02
CA VAL A 199 -2.70 5.36 1.43
C VAL A 199 -1.31 5.82 1.88
N ILE A 200 -0.25 5.16 1.41
CA ILE A 200 1.14 5.50 1.75
C ILE A 200 1.48 6.90 1.25
N ARG A 201 1.22 7.18 -0.04
CA ARG A 201 1.50 8.50 -0.66
C ARG A 201 0.74 9.65 0.01
N ALA A 202 -0.46 9.38 0.51
CA ALA A 202 -1.23 10.40 1.23
C ALA A 202 -0.60 10.80 2.57
N GLY A 203 0.33 10.01 3.14
CA GLY A 203 1.07 10.33 4.36
C GLY A 203 0.22 10.40 5.65
N ARG A 204 -1.08 10.12 5.58
CA ARG A 204 -2.03 10.29 6.70
C ARG A 204 -2.22 9.04 7.56
N ALA A 205 -1.77 7.88 7.10
CA ALA A 205 -1.91 6.62 7.81
C ALA A 205 -0.55 5.99 8.10
N ILE A 206 -0.38 5.32 9.23
CA ILE A 206 0.83 4.54 9.56
C ILE A 206 0.63 3.03 9.35
N ALA A 207 -0.62 2.60 9.17
CA ALA A 207 -1.01 1.21 9.06
C ALA A 207 -2.40 1.06 8.46
N GLY A 208 -2.74 -0.16 8.07
CA GLY A 208 -4.08 -0.53 7.71
C GLY A 208 -4.24 -2.00 7.37
N GLY A 209 -5.42 -2.32 6.86
CA GLY A 209 -5.76 -3.61 6.27
C GLY A 209 -6.82 -3.39 5.20
N CYS A 210 -7.51 -4.45 4.81
CA CYS A 210 -8.63 -4.37 3.87
C CYS A 210 -9.79 -5.28 4.30
N LEU A 211 -10.92 -5.13 3.61
CA LEU A 211 -12.01 -6.09 3.71
C LEU A 211 -11.64 -7.41 3.03
N ILE A 212 -12.26 -8.48 3.51
CA ILE A 212 -11.96 -9.85 3.09
C ILE A 212 -13.14 -10.43 2.32
N GLN A 213 -12.83 -11.24 1.32
CA GLN A 213 -13.75 -12.08 0.58
C GLN A 213 -13.18 -13.48 0.48
N PHE A 214 -14.02 -14.51 0.62
CA PHE A 214 -13.60 -15.88 0.40
C PHE A 214 -13.69 -16.26 -1.08
N ASP A 215 -12.80 -17.16 -1.53
CA ASP A 215 -12.78 -17.73 -2.88
C ASP A 215 -13.91 -18.77 -3.13
N GLY A 216 -14.53 -19.28 -2.08
CA GLY A 216 -15.59 -20.30 -2.14
C GLY A 216 -17.03 -19.79 -1.99
N GLN A 217 -17.99 -20.61 -2.41
CA GLN A 217 -19.43 -20.32 -2.33
C GLN A 217 -20.08 -20.71 -0.99
N ASN A 218 -19.30 -20.90 0.08
CA ASN A 218 -19.87 -21.26 1.38
C ASN A 218 -20.65 -20.07 1.98
N ARG A 219 -21.99 -20.20 2.03
CA ARG A 219 -22.89 -19.15 2.53
C ARG A 219 -22.62 -18.75 3.97
N GLU A 220 -22.30 -19.71 4.83
CA GLU A 220 -22.05 -19.46 6.25
C GLU A 220 -20.73 -18.72 6.46
N ALA A 221 -19.64 -19.17 5.83
CA ALA A 221 -18.37 -18.48 5.87
C ALA A 221 -18.51 -17.04 5.32
N ASN A 222 -19.28 -16.88 4.24
CA ASN A 222 -19.58 -15.58 3.64
C ASN A 222 -20.45 -14.68 4.53
N PHE A 223 -21.34 -15.27 5.35
CA PHE A 223 -22.09 -14.52 6.35
C PHE A 223 -21.18 -14.00 7.47
N TRP A 224 -20.35 -14.88 8.05
CA TRP A 224 -19.44 -14.51 9.13
C TRP A 224 -18.38 -13.51 8.68
N ILE A 225 -17.84 -13.65 7.46
CA ILE A 225 -16.91 -12.65 6.92
C ILE A 225 -17.59 -11.30 6.65
N GLY A 226 -18.89 -11.31 6.34
CA GLY A 226 -19.72 -10.10 6.26
C GLY A 226 -19.78 -9.36 7.60
N ILE A 227 -20.05 -10.08 8.69
CA ILE A 227 -20.02 -9.53 10.05
C ILE A 227 -18.63 -9.01 10.39
N TRP A 228 -17.59 -9.80 10.14
CA TRP A 228 -16.21 -9.39 10.35
C TRP A 228 -15.88 -8.10 9.59
N ASN A 229 -16.29 -7.98 8.32
CA ASN A 229 -16.05 -6.79 7.52
C ASN A 229 -16.73 -5.54 8.12
N ILE A 230 -17.92 -5.68 8.72
CA ILE A 230 -18.58 -4.58 9.45
C ILE A 230 -17.75 -4.20 10.68
N VAL A 231 -17.37 -5.19 11.51
CA VAL A 231 -16.56 -4.96 12.71
C VAL A 231 -15.21 -4.33 12.36
N SER A 232 -14.52 -4.84 11.33
CA SER A 232 -13.25 -4.32 10.83
C SER A 232 -13.38 -2.86 10.43
N ARG A 233 -14.42 -2.47 9.68
CA ARG A 233 -14.66 -1.07 9.29
C ARG A 233 -14.87 -0.15 10.48
N LEU A 234 -15.69 -0.56 11.45
CA LEU A 234 -16.04 0.24 12.61
C LEU A 234 -14.86 0.39 13.58
N THR A 235 -14.15 -0.71 13.83
CA THR A 235 -13.06 -0.75 14.80
C THR A 235 -11.71 -0.37 14.19
N ARG A 236 -11.56 -0.45 12.87
CA ARG A 236 -10.28 -0.36 12.14
C ARG A 236 -9.27 -1.41 12.56
N TYR A 237 -9.74 -2.60 12.90
CA TYR A 237 -8.88 -3.77 13.08
C TYR A 237 -8.72 -4.48 11.74
N ALA A 238 -7.46 -4.77 11.40
CA ALA A 238 -7.13 -5.48 10.17
C ALA A 238 -7.33 -7.00 10.37
N ALA A 239 -7.67 -7.70 9.29
CA ALA A 239 -7.70 -9.15 9.29
C ALA A 239 -6.27 -9.69 9.27
N GLY A 240 -6.05 -10.87 9.86
CA GLY A 240 -4.73 -11.50 9.89
C GLY A 240 -4.15 -11.74 8.49
N SER A 241 -5.04 -11.98 7.51
CA SER A 241 -4.67 -12.26 6.13
C SER A 241 -4.14 -11.07 5.34
N PHE A 242 -4.40 -9.83 5.80
CA PHE A 242 -3.87 -8.64 5.14
C PHE A 242 -3.66 -7.47 6.11
N ILE A 243 -2.39 -7.14 6.36
CA ILE A 243 -2.00 -6.02 7.22
C ILE A 243 -0.87 -5.28 6.53
N PHE A 244 -0.92 -3.96 6.47
CA PHE A 244 0.23 -3.15 6.08
C PHE A 244 0.55 -2.11 7.14
N CYS A 245 1.83 -1.79 7.33
CA CYS A 245 2.26 -0.78 8.31
C CYS A 245 3.67 -0.25 8.01
N GLU A 246 3.99 0.93 8.55
CA GLU A 246 5.35 1.45 8.56
C GLU A 246 6.26 0.50 9.34
N ALA A 247 7.38 0.11 8.75
CA ALA A 247 8.34 -0.79 9.37
C ALA A 247 8.91 -0.20 10.66
N ALA A 248 9.16 1.12 10.68
CA ALA A 248 9.60 1.83 11.90
C ALA A 248 8.54 1.76 13.01
N GLY A 249 7.26 1.98 12.68
CA GLY A 249 6.17 1.90 13.64
C GLY A 249 5.96 0.47 14.16
N PHE A 250 6.08 -0.53 13.30
CA PHE A 250 6.03 -1.96 13.68
C PHE A 250 7.14 -2.33 14.66
N ARG A 251 8.39 -1.90 14.40
CA ARG A 251 9.53 -2.12 15.29
C ARG A 251 9.36 -1.42 16.63
N GLU A 252 8.89 -0.17 16.64
CA GLU A 252 8.68 0.61 17.86
C GLU A 252 7.71 -0.07 18.82
N ILE A 253 6.61 -0.65 18.31
CA ILE A 253 5.62 -1.32 19.18
C ILE A 253 6.00 -2.75 19.55
N GLY A 254 7.14 -3.26 19.06
CA GLY A 254 7.63 -4.62 19.32
C GLY A 254 7.02 -5.73 18.45
N GLY A 255 6.50 -5.39 17.27
CA GLY A 255 5.98 -6.38 16.30
C GLY A 255 4.75 -7.17 16.77
N PHE A 256 4.53 -8.38 16.24
CA PHE A 256 3.47 -9.28 16.71
C PHE A 256 3.79 -9.83 18.09
N ASN A 257 2.75 -10.01 18.92
CA ASN A 257 2.90 -10.52 20.27
C ASN A 257 3.07 -12.05 20.26
N GLU A 258 4.30 -12.52 20.47
CA GLU A 258 4.65 -13.95 20.50
C GLU A 258 4.09 -14.71 21.72
N LYS A 259 3.40 -14.04 22.66
CA LYS A 259 2.64 -14.71 23.73
C LYS A 259 1.25 -15.15 23.28
N LEU A 260 0.81 -14.75 22.09
CA LEU A 260 -0.46 -15.13 21.50
C LEU A 260 -0.24 -16.17 20.41
N PHE A 261 -1.04 -17.22 20.45
CA PHE A 261 -1.07 -18.29 19.45
C PHE A 261 -2.17 -18.07 18.41
N ALA A 262 -3.15 -17.22 18.72
CA ALA A 262 -4.17 -16.73 17.81
C ALA A 262 -4.56 -15.29 18.18
N THR A 263 -5.12 -14.54 17.22
CA THR A 263 -5.61 -13.15 17.36
C THR A 263 -4.51 -12.10 17.62
N GLU A 264 -3.25 -12.45 17.35
CA GLU A 264 -2.10 -11.56 17.45
C GLU A 264 -2.24 -10.29 16.58
N GLU A 265 -3.00 -10.36 15.48
CA GLU A 265 -3.33 -9.26 14.60
C GLU A 265 -4.25 -8.21 15.24
N LEU A 266 -5.15 -8.64 16.16
CA LEU A 266 -6.02 -7.73 16.88
C LEU A 266 -5.23 -6.94 17.91
N ASP A 267 -4.30 -7.61 18.60
CA ASP A 267 -3.37 -6.95 19.51
C ASP A 267 -2.45 -5.97 18.76
N LEU A 268 -1.91 -6.38 17.61
CA LEU A 268 -1.11 -5.50 16.75
C LEU A 268 -1.93 -4.29 16.29
N SER A 269 -3.14 -4.48 15.78
CA SER A 269 -4.03 -3.41 15.33
C SER A 269 -4.34 -2.42 16.45
N ARG A 270 -4.56 -2.92 17.67
CA ARG A 270 -4.78 -2.09 18.87
C ARG A 270 -3.56 -1.23 19.19
N ARG A 271 -2.35 -1.81 19.17
CA ARG A 271 -1.09 -1.10 19.44
C ARG A 271 -0.76 -0.09 18.34
N LEU A 272 -0.91 -0.45 17.07
CA LEU A 272 -0.74 0.45 15.92
C LEU A 272 -1.73 1.62 15.97
N LYS A 273 -2.99 1.39 16.34
CA LYS A 273 -3.96 2.50 16.51
C LYS A 273 -3.55 3.46 17.62
N LYS A 274 -2.99 2.96 18.73
CA LYS A 274 -2.47 3.80 19.81
C LYS A 274 -1.32 4.67 19.29
N LEU A 275 -0.35 4.07 18.59
CA LEU A 275 0.78 4.78 17.97
C LEU A 275 0.30 5.81 16.94
N ALA A 276 -0.67 5.45 16.10
CA ALA A 276 -1.22 6.35 15.09
C ALA A 276 -1.80 7.62 15.73
N ARG A 277 -2.57 7.47 16.81
CA ARG A 277 -3.13 8.61 17.57
C ARG A 277 -2.04 9.48 18.17
N GLN A 278 -0.99 8.89 18.74
CA GLN A 278 0.15 9.63 19.29
C GLN A 278 0.88 10.45 18.22
N ARG A 279 0.90 9.97 16.98
CA ARG A 279 1.51 10.64 15.82
C ARG A 279 0.54 11.52 15.01
N ASN A 280 -0.67 11.78 15.51
CA ASN A 280 -1.75 12.48 14.80
C ASN A 280 -2.03 11.92 13.38
N ARG A 281 -1.87 10.61 13.21
CA ARG A 281 -2.13 9.85 11.97
C ARG A 281 -3.18 8.77 12.25
N LYS A 282 -3.53 7.99 11.23
CA LYS A 282 -4.62 7.01 11.31
C LYS A 282 -4.14 5.60 11.00
N MET A 283 -4.92 4.62 11.45
CA MET A 283 -4.99 3.31 10.83
C MET A 283 -6.21 3.31 9.90
N VAL A 284 -6.13 2.66 8.74
CA VAL A 284 -7.23 2.65 7.75
C VAL A 284 -7.63 1.23 7.37
N ILE A 285 -8.87 1.06 6.90
CA ILE A 285 -9.33 -0.18 6.29
C ILE A 285 -9.75 0.15 4.86
N ILE A 286 -9.07 -0.45 3.89
CA ILE A 286 -9.40 -0.37 2.48
C ILE A 286 -10.72 -1.13 2.24
N THR A 287 -11.72 -0.44 1.69
CA THR A 287 -13.08 -0.98 1.54
C THR A 287 -13.50 -1.28 0.11
N ARG A 288 -12.82 -0.70 -0.88
CA ARG A 288 -13.24 -0.80 -2.28
C ARG A 288 -12.73 -2.08 -2.94
N HIS A 289 -11.43 -2.37 -2.79
CA HIS A 289 -10.88 -3.65 -3.24
C HIS A 289 -10.68 -4.58 -2.04
N ARG A 290 -11.19 -5.82 -2.16
CA ARG A 290 -11.14 -6.83 -1.11
C ARG A 290 -9.98 -7.78 -1.36
N LEU A 291 -9.38 -8.28 -0.29
CA LEU A 291 -8.49 -9.43 -0.42
C LEU A 291 -9.33 -10.70 -0.58
N ILE A 292 -9.03 -11.48 -1.62
CA ILE A 292 -9.57 -12.82 -1.77
C ILE A 292 -8.69 -13.78 -0.97
N THR A 293 -9.27 -14.59 -0.08
CA THR A 293 -8.54 -15.56 0.74
C THR A 293 -9.23 -16.92 0.72
N SER A 294 -8.48 -17.99 0.96
CA SER A 294 -9.03 -19.34 0.89
C SER A 294 -10.01 -19.62 2.03
N VAL A 295 -11.20 -20.12 1.69
CA VAL A 295 -12.16 -20.61 2.71
C VAL A 295 -11.74 -21.94 3.34
N ARG A 296 -10.74 -22.62 2.76
CA ARG A 296 -10.32 -23.99 3.11
C ARG A 296 -10.17 -24.21 4.61
N LYS A 297 -9.43 -23.34 5.31
CA LYS A 297 -9.16 -23.50 6.75
C LYS A 297 -10.44 -23.46 7.59
N ILE A 298 -11.43 -22.66 7.19
CA ILE A 298 -12.73 -22.62 7.88
C ILE A 298 -13.48 -23.93 7.70
N MET A 299 -13.36 -24.55 6.52
CA MET A 299 -14.04 -25.80 6.16
C MET A 299 -13.46 -27.04 6.84
N LEU A 300 -12.22 -26.99 7.35
CA LEU A 300 -11.57 -28.11 8.04
C LEU A 300 -12.17 -28.42 9.42
N TYR A 301 -12.97 -27.49 9.96
CA TYR A 301 -13.54 -27.58 11.31
C TYR A 301 -15.06 -27.44 11.24
N SER A 302 -15.75 -28.23 12.06
CA SER A 302 -17.19 -28.14 12.21
C SER A 302 -17.60 -26.82 12.88
N ARG A 303 -18.85 -26.40 12.64
CA ARG A 303 -19.43 -25.22 13.30
C ARG A 303 -19.34 -25.30 14.83
N PHE A 304 -19.52 -26.50 15.38
CA PHE A 304 -19.45 -26.73 16.82
C PHE A 304 -18.03 -26.51 17.37
N GLU A 305 -16.99 -26.89 16.63
CA GLU A 305 -15.60 -26.61 17.02
C GLU A 305 -15.29 -25.12 17.02
N HIS A 306 -15.73 -24.39 15.99
CA HIS A 306 -15.60 -22.93 15.92
C HIS A 306 -16.34 -22.23 17.08
N ILE A 307 -17.60 -22.58 17.30
CA ILE A 307 -18.42 -22.02 18.39
C ILE A 307 -17.81 -22.34 19.76
N ARG A 308 -17.33 -23.57 19.97
CA ARG A 308 -16.66 -23.98 21.21
C ARG A 308 -15.40 -23.15 21.42
N PHE A 309 -14.58 -22.97 20.39
CA PHE A 309 -13.35 -22.17 20.48
C PHE A 309 -13.65 -20.71 20.81
N ILE A 310 -14.62 -20.09 20.13
CA ILE A 310 -15.05 -18.71 20.38
C ILE A 310 -15.59 -18.57 21.82
N THR A 311 -16.47 -19.47 22.24
CA THR A 311 -17.05 -19.46 23.59
C THR A 311 -15.97 -19.60 24.65
N ARG A 312 -15.04 -20.56 24.51
CA ARG A 312 -13.90 -20.73 25.43
C ARG A 312 -13.01 -19.49 25.48
N THR A 313 -12.78 -18.84 24.34
CA THR A 313 -12.00 -17.60 24.26
C THR A 313 -12.67 -16.48 25.06
N ILE A 314 -13.98 -16.30 24.90
CA ILE A 314 -14.76 -15.29 25.64
C ILE A 314 -14.76 -15.58 27.14
N VAL A 315 -15.15 -16.79 27.55
CA VAL A 315 -15.27 -17.19 28.97
C VAL A 315 -13.93 -17.13 29.70
N SER A 316 -12.84 -17.49 29.03
CA SER A 316 -11.50 -17.47 29.63
C SER A 316 -10.87 -16.08 29.71
N GLY A 317 -11.52 -15.05 29.16
CA GLY A 317 -10.94 -13.71 29.01
C GLY A 317 -9.71 -13.70 28.09
N GLY A 318 -9.68 -14.59 27.10
CA GLY A 318 -8.56 -14.74 26.15
C GLY A 318 -7.36 -15.52 26.70
N ARG A 319 -7.42 -16.13 27.88
CA ARG A 319 -6.31 -16.97 28.40
C ARG A 319 -6.01 -18.16 27.49
N VAL A 320 -7.05 -18.73 26.86
CA VAL A 320 -6.96 -19.81 25.86
C VAL A 320 -6.03 -19.45 24.71
N LEU A 321 -5.95 -18.18 24.31
CA LEU A 321 -5.13 -17.71 23.20
C LEU A 321 -3.62 -17.69 23.50
N ARG A 322 -3.23 -17.89 24.78
CA ARG A 322 -1.82 -17.92 25.22
C ARG A 322 -1.24 -19.32 25.30
N ASN A 323 -2.06 -20.33 25.04
CA ASN A 323 -1.65 -21.73 25.06
C ASN A 323 -1.86 -22.34 23.67
N ARG A 324 -0.84 -23.05 23.18
CA ARG A 324 -0.85 -23.69 21.86
C ARG A 324 -1.93 -24.75 21.74
N ASP A 325 -2.03 -25.60 22.76
CA ASP A 325 -2.94 -26.76 22.79
C ASP A 325 -4.42 -26.34 22.81
N ASP A 326 -4.66 -25.09 23.20
CA ASP A 326 -5.99 -24.48 23.27
C ASP A 326 -6.40 -23.79 21.96
N CYS A 327 -5.54 -23.79 20.95
CA CYS A 327 -5.76 -23.17 19.64
C CYS A 327 -5.75 -24.21 18.49
N PRO A 328 -6.60 -25.26 18.54
CA PRO A 328 -6.53 -26.39 17.61
C PRO A 328 -6.69 -25.96 16.15
N VAL A 329 -7.49 -24.93 15.89
CA VAL A 329 -7.72 -24.36 14.54
C VAL A 329 -6.43 -24.02 13.79
N TRP A 330 -5.37 -23.69 14.54
CA TRP A 330 -4.06 -23.35 13.98
C TRP A 330 -3.00 -24.44 14.15
N TYR A 331 -3.13 -25.33 15.14
CA TYR A 331 -2.02 -26.19 15.60
C TYR A 331 -2.32 -27.69 15.70
N ASP A 332 -3.52 -28.16 15.36
CA ASP A 332 -3.85 -29.60 15.44
C ASP A 332 -3.39 -30.43 14.23
N GLY A 333 -2.84 -29.77 13.20
CA GLY A 333 -2.27 -30.40 12.02
C GLY A 333 -3.22 -30.59 10.83
N ARG A 334 -4.53 -30.31 10.95
CA ARG A 334 -5.47 -30.38 9.81
C ARG A 334 -5.11 -29.32 8.76
N ARG A 335 -4.83 -29.75 7.52
CA ARG A 335 -4.37 -28.91 6.39
C ARG A 335 -4.99 -29.35 5.06
#